data_AF-A0AAD4DQV1-F1
#
_entry.id   AF-A0AAD4DQV1-F1
#
_cell.length_a   1.000
_cell.length_b   1.000
_cell.length_c   1.000
_cell.angle_alpha   90.00
_cell.angle_beta   90.00
_cell.angle_gamma   90.00
#
_symmetry.space_group_name_H-M   'P 1'
#
loop_
_entity.id
_entity.type
_entity.pdbx_description
1 polymer ?
#
loop_
_entity_poly.entity_id
_entity_poly.type
_entity_poly.pdbx_seq_one_letter_code
_entity_poly.pdbx_strand_id
1 'polypeptide(L)'
;MQDFALVSSGAFYVPLLTSKFDITPSSWHVWRQTADQHKSNSPNLALTADLPESCWRLPQSRGHLGIGFKSPVIITHVSIEHLTQSSSSLLDAPRDIVIWGFIEHAENLQRYRPVNLGVDDGPPHAVIEASRRQNPSGSFIKLVHVEYSPFDHESPVQTFPVYQDILRSGFDFGLIVVEIRGNWGAIETCLYRVRVHGKDIRDEL
;
A
#
# COMPACT_ATOMS: atom_id res chain seq x y z
N MET A 1 12.13 -0.78 14.15
CA MET A 1 10.67 -0.65 14.39
C MET A 1 10.00 -1.91 13.88
N GLN A 2 9.00 -2.43 14.58
CA GLN A 2 8.26 -3.62 14.14
C GLN A 2 7.55 -3.35 12.81
N ASP A 3 7.55 -4.34 11.91
CA ASP A 3 6.86 -4.28 10.62
C ASP A 3 5.55 -5.08 10.69
N PHE A 4 4.43 -4.38 10.79
CA PHE A 4 3.10 -4.97 10.86
C PHE A 4 2.56 -5.39 9.49
N ALA A 5 3.17 -4.93 8.39
CA ALA A 5 2.79 -5.33 7.04
C ALA A 5 3.49 -6.61 6.57
N LEU A 6 4.36 -7.19 7.41
CA LEU A 6 5.12 -8.38 7.08
C LEU A 6 4.27 -9.65 7.11
N VAL A 7 4.26 -10.42 6.00
CA VAL A 7 3.47 -11.66 5.88
C VAL A 7 3.83 -12.68 6.95
N SER A 8 5.12 -12.86 7.27
CA SER A 8 5.55 -13.78 8.33
C SER A 8 5.12 -13.33 9.74
N SER A 9 4.70 -12.08 9.91
CA SER A 9 4.10 -11.55 11.14
C SER A 9 2.56 -11.66 11.15
N GLY A 10 1.96 -12.16 10.06
CA GLY A 10 0.52 -12.42 9.92
C GLY A 10 -0.24 -11.37 9.11
N ALA A 11 0.46 -10.44 8.43
CA ALA A 11 -0.17 -9.55 7.47
C ALA A 11 -0.59 -10.30 6.20
N PHE A 12 -1.51 -9.72 5.43
CA PHE A 12 -1.96 -10.26 4.16
C PHE A 12 -2.40 -9.15 3.21
N TYR A 13 -2.25 -9.35 1.91
CA TYR A 13 -2.87 -8.44 0.94
C TYR A 13 -4.36 -8.71 0.81
N VAL A 14 -5.16 -7.68 0.51
CA VAL A 14 -6.61 -7.78 0.34
C VAL A 14 -6.94 -7.77 -1.15
N PRO A 15 -7.35 -8.91 -1.77
CA PRO A 15 -7.50 -9.00 -3.22
C PRO A 15 -8.51 -8.02 -3.81
N LEU A 16 -9.60 -7.73 -3.08
CA LEU A 16 -10.65 -6.80 -3.52
C LEU A 16 -10.22 -5.33 -3.49
N LEU A 17 -9.16 -5.01 -2.76
CA LEU A 17 -8.61 -3.66 -2.62
C LEU A 17 -7.21 -3.56 -3.23
N THR A 18 -6.82 -4.50 -4.09
CA THR A 18 -5.50 -4.56 -4.73
C THR A 18 -5.67 -4.56 -6.25
N SER A 19 -4.94 -3.67 -6.92
CA SER A 19 -4.92 -3.59 -8.38
C SER A 19 -4.40 -4.89 -8.98
N LYS A 20 -4.99 -5.32 -10.09
CA LYS A 20 -4.56 -6.52 -10.81
C LYS A 20 -3.49 -6.18 -11.83
N PHE A 21 -2.54 -7.10 -12.00
CA PHE A 21 -1.69 -7.12 -13.16
C PHE A 21 -2.43 -7.92 -14.23
N ASP A 22 -3.22 -7.27 -15.07
CA ASP A 22 -3.95 -7.89 -16.19
C ASP A 22 -3.30 -7.44 -17.51
N ILE A 23 -2.40 -8.26 -18.06
CA ILE A 23 -1.99 -8.14 -19.46
C ILE A 23 -3.04 -8.92 -20.25
N THR A 24 -3.82 -8.28 -21.13
CA THR A 24 -4.67 -8.99 -22.09
C THR A 24 -3.77 -9.43 -23.25
N PRO A 25 -3.41 -10.71 -23.37
CA PRO A 25 -2.46 -11.13 -24.38
C PRO A 25 -3.17 -11.36 -25.72
N SER A 26 -2.56 -10.86 -26.78
CA SER A 26 -3.12 -10.83 -28.14
C SER A 26 -3.06 -12.19 -28.88
N SER A 27 -2.38 -13.19 -28.32
CA SER A 27 -2.23 -14.52 -28.93
C SER A 27 -1.90 -15.61 -27.91
N TRP A 28 -2.16 -16.87 -28.25
CA TRP A 28 -2.00 -18.04 -27.35
C TRP A 28 -0.56 -18.29 -26.88
N HIS A 29 0.45 -17.96 -27.70
CA HIS A 29 1.85 -18.03 -27.29
C HIS A 29 2.18 -17.00 -26.20
N VAL A 30 1.61 -15.80 -26.32
CA VAL A 30 1.73 -14.73 -25.32
C VAL A 30 0.93 -15.06 -24.06
N TRP A 31 -0.23 -15.73 -24.18
CA TRP A 31 -0.99 -16.24 -23.02
C TRP A 31 -0.15 -17.18 -22.13
N ARG A 32 0.66 -18.07 -22.72
CA ARG A 32 1.46 -19.04 -21.94
C ARG A 32 2.62 -18.38 -21.20
N GLN A 33 3.26 -17.36 -21.79
CA GLN A 33 4.32 -16.58 -21.15
C GLN A 33 3.77 -15.62 -20.08
N THR A 34 2.63 -14.97 -20.34
CA THR A 34 1.97 -14.09 -19.37
C THR A 34 1.43 -14.87 -18.18
N ALA A 35 0.90 -16.09 -18.36
CA ALA A 35 0.43 -16.93 -17.25
C ALA A 35 1.53 -17.26 -16.21
N ASP A 36 2.77 -17.52 -16.65
CA ASP A 36 3.92 -17.73 -15.75
C ASP A 36 4.38 -16.41 -15.10
N GLN A 37 4.26 -15.28 -15.79
CA GLN A 37 4.47 -13.95 -15.21
C GLN A 37 3.40 -13.58 -14.17
N HIS A 38 2.14 -13.98 -14.36
CA HIS A 38 1.06 -13.77 -13.38
C HIS A 38 1.30 -14.57 -12.10
N LYS A 39 1.86 -15.78 -12.19
CA LYS A 39 2.23 -16.58 -11.00
C LYS A 39 3.39 -15.98 -10.22
N SER A 40 4.35 -15.34 -10.90
CA SER A 40 5.50 -14.70 -10.25
C SER A 40 5.20 -13.29 -9.72
N ASN A 41 4.18 -12.59 -10.23
CA ASN A 41 3.82 -11.23 -9.81
C ASN A 41 2.80 -11.17 -8.65
N SER A 42 3.10 -11.82 -7.52
CA SER A 42 2.22 -11.80 -6.35
C SER A 42 2.32 -10.46 -5.59
N PRO A 43 1.20 -9.84 -5.14
CA PRO A 43 1.24 -8.68 -4.25
C PRO A 43 1.98 -8.93 -2.93
N ASN A 44 2.10 -10.19 -2.50
CA ASN A 44 2.87 -10.56 -1.31
C ASN A 44 4.36 -10.22 -1.45
N LEU A 45 4.90 -10.07 -2.67
CA LEU A 45 6.28 -9.64 -2.87
C LEU A 45 6.57 -8.28 -2.19
N ALA A 46 5.58 -7.38 -2.17
CA ALA A 46 5.70 -6.09 -1.49
C ALA A 46 5.65 -6.17 0.04
N LEU A 47 5.35 -7.35 0.60
CA LEU A 47 5.04 -7.60 2.01
C LEU A 47 5.97 -8.66 2.64
N THR A 48 7.05 -9.07 1.96
CA THR A 48 8.03 -10.05 2.45
C THR A 48 9.31 -9.40 3.00
N ALA A 49 10.02 -10.11 3.89
CA ALA A 49 11.15 -9.56 4.65
C ALA A 49 12.43 -9.37 3.82
N ASP A 50 12.75 -10.34 2.96
CA ASP A 50 13.91 -10.23 2.07
C ASP A 50 13.48 -9.44 0.83
N LEU A 51 14.32 -8.49 0.39
CA LEU A 51 14.11 -7.83 -0.88
C LEU A 51 14.12 -8.91 -1.95
N PRO A 52 12.96 -9.25 -2.55
CA PRO A 52 12.92 -10.34 -3.48
C PRO A 52 13.70 -9.93 -4.74
N GLU A 53 14.20 -10.92 -5.49
CA GLU A 53 14.80 -10.67 -6.82
C GLU A 53 13.80 -10.00 -7.78
N SER A 54 12.51 -10.01 -7.45
CA SER A 54 11.41 -9.39 -8.18
C SER A 54 10.47 -8.57 -7.28
N CYS A 55 9.96 -7.46 -7.78
CA CYS A 55 8.92 -6.65 -7.11
C CYS A 55 7.50 -7.07 -7.50
N TRP A 56 6.50 -6.55 -6.78
CA TRP A 56 5.13 -6.52 -7.27
C TRP A 56 4.97 -5.43 -8.34
N ARG A 57 4.67 -5.84 -9.57
CA ARG A 57 4.53 -4.97 -10.73
C ARG A 57 3.09 -4.56 -10.97
N LEU A 58 2.91 -3.30 -11.35
CA LEU A 58 1.70 -2.73 -11.92
C LEU A 58 1.93 -2.48 -13.42
N PRO A 59 0.98 -2.82 -14.32
CA PRO A 59 1.17 -2.65 -15.76
C PRO A 59 1.04 -1.17 -16.20
N GLN A 60 0.95 -0.25 -15.24
CA GLN A 60 0.72 1.18 -15.41
C GLN A 60 1.47 1.92 -14.29
N SER A 61 1.63 3.24 -14.43
CA SER A 61 2.26 4.08 -13.40
C SER A 61 1.43 4.24 -12.11
N ARG A 62 0.16 3.78 -12.12
CA ARG A 62 -0.81 3.95 -11.02
C ARG A 62 -1.39 2.61 -10.58
N GLY A 63 -1.75 2.53 -9.31
CA GLY A 63 -2.40 1.35 -8.74
C GLY A 63 -2.59 1.48 -7.23
N HIS A 64 -3.06 0.41 -6.60
CA HIS A 64 -3.25 0.38 -5.16
C HIS A 64 -3.07 -1.03 -4.59
N LEU A 65 -2.53 -1.11 -3.38
CA LEU A 65 -2.32 -2.35 -2.60
C LEU A 65 -3.08 -2.26 -1.28
N GLY A 66 -4.06 -3.15 -1.08
CA GLY A 66 -4.74 -3.29 0.20
C GLY A 66 -3.96 -4.23 1.11
N ILE A 67 -3.74 -3.83 2.37
CA ILE A 67 -2.97 -4.59 3.36
C ILE A 67 -3.84 -4.74 4.62
N GLY A 68 -4.10 -5.97 5.02
CA GLY A 68 -4.71 -6.32 6.30
C GLY A 68 -3.66 -6.78 7.30
N PHE A 69 -3.90 -6.51 8.58
CA PHE A 69 -3.00 -6.87 9.68
C PHE A 69 -3.58 -8.01 10.53
N LYS A 70 -2.72 -8.69 11.27
CA LYS A 70 -3.11 -9.75 12.23
C LYS A 70 -3.93 -9.21 13.40
N SER A 71 -3.68 -7.97 13.79
CA SER A 71 -4.32 -7.23 14.89
C SER A 71 -4.37 -5.75 14.52
N PRO A 72 -5.30 -4.98 15.12
CA PRO A 72 -5.36 -3.54 14.88
C PRO A 72 -4.08 -2.82 15.35
N VAL A 73 -3.60 -1.89 14.53
CA VAL A 73 -2.34 -1.17 14.74
C VAL A 73 -2.59 0.32 14.83
N ILE A 74 -2.06 0.97 15.88
CA ILE A 74 -1.91 2.43 15.90
C ILE A 74 -0.69 2.76 15.05
N ILE A 75 -0.93 3.16 13.80
CA ILE A 75 0.12 3.39 12.82
C ILE A 75 0.83 4.70 13.11
N THR A 76 2.16 4.67 13.13
CA THR A 76 3.00 5.85 13.36
C THR A 76 3.81 6.24 12.14
N HIS A 77 4.33 5.26 11.41
CA HIS A 77 5.18 5.47 10.25
C HIS A 77 4.91 4.41 9.20
N VAL A 78 5.20 4.75 7.95
CA VAL A 78 5.22 3.82 6.82
C VAL A 78 6.59 3.94 6.16
N SER A 79 7.18 2.82 5.78
CA SER A 79 8.43 2.82 5.01
C SER A 79 8.20 2.26 3.61
N ILE A 80 8.82 2.89 2.63
CA ILE A 80 8.87 2.44 1.24
C ILE A 80 10.32 2.13 0.91
N GLU A 81 10.54 1.01 0.22
CA GLU A 81 11.87 0.57 -0.18
C GLU A 81 11.85 0.13 -1.64
N HIS A 82 12.91 0.49 -2.36
CA HIS A 82 13.14 0.14 -3.76
C HIS A 82 14.59 -0.32 -3.95
N LEU A 83 14.85 -1.13 -4.98
CA LEU A 83 16.24 -1.46 -5.35
C LEU A 83 16.97 -0.22 -5.88
N THR A 84 18.27 -0.17 -5.59
CA THR A 84 19.21 0.86 -6.06
C THR A 84 19.94 0.48 -7.35
N GLN A 85 19.59 -0.65 -7.98
CA GLN A 85 20.36 -1.20 -9.08
C GLN A 85 19.89 -0.68 -10.45
N SER A 86 20.79 -0.01 -11.18
CA SER A 86 20.63 0.50 -12.56
C SER A 86 19.57 1.60 -12.75
N SER A 87 19.87 2.59 -13.59
CA SER A 87 18.98 3.74 -13.82
C SER A 87 17.61 3.38 -14.40
N SER A 88 17.54 2.31 -15.20
CA SER A 88 16.27 1.84 -15.78
C SER A 88 15.29 1.33 -14.73
N SER A 89 15.79 0.77 -13.62
CA SER A 89 14.98 0.30 -12.50
C SER A 89 14.78 1.37 -11.42
N LEU A 90 15.17 2.62 -11.65
CA LEU A 90 14.78 3.72 -10.76
C LEU A 90 13.54 4.45 -11.31
N LEU A 91 13.31 4.40 -12.63
CA LEU A 91 12.18 5.09 -13.26
C LEU A 91 10.83 4.42 -12.99
N ASP A 92 10.83 3.12 -12.69
CA ASP A 92 9.65 2.33 -12.33
C ASP A 92 9.34 2.35 -10.83
N ALA A 93 10.19 2.98 -10.01
CA ALA A 93 9.92 3.15 -8.58
C ALA A 93 8.65 4.00 -8.36
N PRO A 94 7.82 3.68 -7.35
CA PRO A 94 6.66 4.48 -7.02
C PRO A 94 7.13 5.88 -6.57
N ARG A 95 6.40 6.92 -6.96
CA ARG A 95 6.74 8.30 -6.66
C ARG A 95 5.71 8.93 -5.72
N ASP A 96 4.55 9.28 -6.26
CA ASP A 96 3.47 9.93 -5.54
C ASP A 96 2.62 8.86 -4.84
N ILE A 97 2.68 8.80 -3.51
CA ILE A 97 2.07 7.73 -2.70
C ILE A 97 1.16 8.30 -1.62
N VAL A 98 -0.05 7.76 -1.52
CA VAL A 98 -0.99 8.09 -0.44
C VAL A 98 -1.32 6.83 0.35
N ILE A 99 -1.28 6.92 1.67
CA ILE A 99 -1.67 5.82 2.56
C ILE A 99 -3.01 6.15 3.19
N TRP A 100 -3.99 5.26 3.00
CA TRP A 100 -5.33 5.37 3.56
C TRP A 100 -5.53 4.34 4.66
N GLY A 101 -6.03 4.75 5.81
CA GLY A 101 -6.47 3.86 6.89
C GLY A 101 -7.97 3.62 6.80
N PHE A 102 -8.40 2.36 6.88
CA PHE A 102 -9.82 2.03 6.92
C PHE A 102 -10.33 2.06 8.35
N ILE A 103 -11.26 2.97 8.63
CA ILE A 103 -11.93 3.12 9.91
C ILE A 103 -13.19 2.25 9.89
N GLU A 104 -13.16 1.16 10.65
CA GLU A 104 -14.29 0.21 10.72
C GLU A 104 -14.80 -0.05 12.14
N HIS A 105 -13.99 0.23 13.16
CA HIS A 105 -14.39 0.03 14.56
C HIS A 105 -15.36 1.13 15.01
N ALA A 106 -16.42 0.73 15.71
CA ALA A 106 -17.47 1.65 16.16
C ALA A 106 -16.92 2.81 17.03
N GLU A 107 -15.94 2.52 17.89
CA GLU A 107 -15.27 3.52 18.75
C GLU A 107 -14.50 4.57 17.94
N ASN A 108 -13.87 4.16 16.84
CA ASN A 108 -13.19 5.06 15.93
C ASN A 108 -14.20 5.84 15.07
N LEU A 109 -15.25 5.18 14.58
CA LEU A 109 -16.32 5.81 13.81
C LEU A 109 -17.09 6.89 14.60
N GLN A 110 -17.30 6.70 15.90
CA GLN A 110 -17.93 7.71 16.76
C GLN A 110 -17.11 9.00 16.87
N ARG A 111 -15.79 8.86 16.88
CA ARG A 111 -14.82 9.96 16.96
C ARG A 111 -14.48 10.54 15.59
N TYR A 112 -14.65 9.75 14.53
CA TYR A 112 -14.34 10.15 13.16
C TYR A 112 -15.29 11.25 12.68
N ARG A 113 -14.70 12.34 12.18
CA ARG A 113 -15.41 13.43 11.52
C ARG A 113 -14.90 13.50 10.09
N PRO A 114 -15.70 13.10 9.07
CA PRO A 114 -15.27 13.24 7.69
C PRO A 114 -15.06 14.73 7.41
N VAL A 115 -13.82 15.09 7.10
CA VAL A 115 -13.53 16.38 6.49
C VAL A 115 -14.14 16.35 5.08
N ASN A 116 -14.62 17.48 4.58
CA ASN A 116 -14.96 17.63 3.15
C ASN A 116 -13.68 17.49 2.33
N LEU A 117 -13.23 16.25 2.15
CA LEU A 117 -12.19 15.88 1.21
C LEU A 117 -12.76 16.24 -0.16
N GLY A 118 -12.08 17.11 -0.91
CA GLY A 118 -12.46 17.40 -2.28
C GLY A 118 -12.65 16.11 -3.07
N VAL A 119 -13.40 16.16 -4.18
CA VAL A 119 -13.71 14.96 -4.99
C VAL A 119 -12.44 14.21 -5.42
N ASP A 120 -11.29 14.89 -5.54
CA ASP A 120 -9.98 14.33 -5.87
C ASP A 120 -9.12 13.90 -4.66
N ASP A 121 -9.64 14.05 -3.44
CA ASP A 121 -8.91 13.81 -2.19
C ASP A 121 -9.39 12.57 -1.42
N GLY A 122 -10.13 11.68 -2.08
CA GLY A 122 -10.52 10.37 -1.54
C GLY A 122 -9.64 9.22 -2.07
N PRO A 123 -9.77 8.01 -1.50
CA PRO A 123 -9.17 6.80 -2.07
C PRO A 123 -9.70 6.52 -3.48
N PRO A 124 -9.03 5.64 -4.25
CA PRO A 124 -9.51 5.24 -5.57
C PRO A 124 -10.97 4.77 -5.54
N HIS A 125 -11.76 5.15 -6.55
CA HIS A 125 -13.20 4.81 -6.58
C HIS A 125 -13.47 3.31 -6.42
N ALA A 126 -12.67 2.47 -7.07
CA ALA A 126 -12.76 1.00 -6.96
C ALA A 126 -12.56 0.50 -5.53
N VAL A 127 -11.66 1.14 -4.75
CA VAL A 127 -11.42 0.83 -3.33
C VAL A 127 -12.64 1.21 -2.49
N ILE A 128 -13.22 2.39 -2.73
CA ILE A 128 -14.43 2.86 -2.03
C ILE A 128 -15.64 1.96 -2.33
N GLU A 129 -15.82 1.53 -3.57
CA GLU A 129 -16.90 0.61 -3.93
C GLU A 129 -16.70 -0.77 -3.31
N ALA A 130 -15.49 -1.31 -3.38
CA ALA A 130 -15.18 -2.63 -2.85
C ALA A 130 -15.28 -2.68 -1.30
N SER A 131 -14.88 -1.61 -0.61
CA SER A 131 -15.02 -1.51 0.85
C SER A 131 -16.47 -1.39 1.28
N ARG A 132 -17.28 -0.55 0.62
CA ARG A 132 -18.70 -0.37 0.93
C ARG A 132 -19.52 -1.65 0.80
N ARG A 133 -19.16 -2.55 -0.12
CA ARG A 133 -19.81 -3.87 -0.26
C ARG A 133 -19.57 -4.78 0.94
N GLN A 134 -18.44 -4.63 1.63
CA GLN A 134 -18.06 -5.46 2.78
C GLN A 134 -18.49 -4.81 4.11
N ASN A 135 -18.25 -3.52 4.25
CA ASN A 135 -18.62 -2.75 5.44
C ASN A 135 -19.17 -1.36 5.01
N PRO A 136 -20.50 -1.22 4.88
CA PRO A 136 -21.13 0.02 4.44
C PRO A 136 -20.94 1.21 5.40
N SER A 137 -20.64 0.94 6.67
CA SER A 137 -20.43 1.98 7.69
C SER A 137 -18.98 2.44 7.80
N GLY A 138 -18.06 1.69 7.17
CA GLY A 138 -16.64 2.01 7.20
C GLY A 138 -16.31 3.25 6.38
N SER A 139 -15.23 3.92 6.75
CA SER A 139 -14.74 5.10 6.03
C SER A 139 -13.22 5.04 5.90
N PHE A 140 -12.67 5.89 5.04
CA PHE A 140 -11.22 6.03 4.91
C PHE A 140 -10.76 7.38 5.43
N ILE A 141 -9.60 7.37 6.08
CA ILE A 141 -8.87 8.56 6.48
C ILE A 141 -7.48 8.53 5.85
N LYS A 142 -7.00 9.69 5.39
CA LYS A 142 -5.64 9.82 4.87
C LYS A 142 -4.64 9.81 6.03
N LEU A 143 -3.74 8.82 6.05
CA LEU A 143 -2.69 8.72 7.07
C LEU A 143 -1.50 9.60 6.69
N VAL A 144 -1.07 9.55 5.43
CA VAL A 144 0.05 10.34 4.91
C VAL A 144 -0.03 10.43 3.38
N HIS A 145 0.54 11.50 2.81
CA HIS A 145 0.79 11.68 1.39
C HIS A 145 2.27 12.06 1.22
N VAL A 146 3.02 11.28 0.44
CA VAL A 146 4.49 11.36 0.35
C VAL A 146 4.96 11.23 -1.08
N GLU A 147 6.17 11.74 -1.34
CA GLU A 147 6.92 11.48 -2.55
C GLU A 147 8.14 10.60 -2.20
N TYR A 148 8.22 9.39 -2.75
CA TYR A 148 9.40 8.53 -2.63
C TYR A 148 10.42 8.85 -3.72
N SER A 149 11.70 9.01 -3.37
CA SER A 149 12.77 9.30 -4.31
C SER A 149 13.82 8.17 -4.39
N PRO A 150 13.88 7.38 -5.47
CA PRO A 150 14.90 6.33 -5.63
C PRO A 150 16.32 6.88 -5.85
N PHE A 151 16.45 8.20 -5.99
CA PHE A 151 17.73 8.90 -6.18
C PHE A 151 18.35 9.37 -4.85
N ASP A 152 17.66 9.14 -3.72
CA ASP A 152 18.24 9.37 -2.41
C ASP A 152 19.39 8.37 -2.17
N HIS A 153 20.60 8.90 -2.05
CA HIS A 153 21.81 8.11 -1.88
C HIS A 153 22.06 7.68 -0.43
N GLU A 154 21.31 8.21 0.54
CA GLU A 154 21.49 7.88 1.95
C GLU A 154 20.91 6.51 2.29
N SER A 155 19.76 6.16 1.70
CA SER A 155 19.08 4.89 1.99
C SER A 155 18.06 4.51 0.91
N PRO A 156 18.02 3.24 0.46
CA PRO A 156 16.92 2.73 -0.37
C PRO A 156 15.57 2.72 0.36
N VAL A 157 15.61 2.70 1.69
CA VAL A 157 14.43 2.73 2.56
C VAL A 157 14.18 4.17 3.00
N GLN A 158 12.99 4.69 2.70
CA GLN A 158 12.51 5.97 3.21
C GLN A 158 11.32 5.75 4.14
N THR A 159 11.39 6.34 5.33
CA THR A 159 10.37 6.21 6.37
C THR A 159 9.66 7.54 6.58
N PHE A 160 8.33 7.51 6.51
CA PHE A 160 7.49 8.68 6.58
C PHE A 160 6.55 8.61 7.79
N PRO A 161 6.48 9.64 8.64
CA PRO A 161 5.52 9.70 9.74
C PRO A 161 4.10 9.96 9.20
N VAL A 162 3.08 9.38 9.83
CA VAL A 162 1.69 9.76 9.56
C VAL A 162 1.40 11.16 10.11
N TYR A 163 0.32 11.79 9.65
CA TYR A 163 -0.04 13.13 10.11
C TYR A 163 -0.24 13.20 11.63
N GLN A 164 0.19 14.32 12.22
CA GLN A 164 0.15 14.51 13.67
C GLN A 164 -1.27 14.40 14.26
N ASP A 165 -2.30 14.82 13.52
CA ASP A 165 -3.69 14.69 13.97
C ASP A 165 -4.15 13.23 14.03
N ILE A 166 -3.61 12.37 13.15
CA ILE A 166 -3.84 10.92 13.15
C ILE A 166 -3.10 10.26 14.32
N LEU A 167 -1.84 10.64 14.56
CA LEU A 167 -1.09 10.16 15.73
C LEU A 167 -1.81 10.50 17.04
N ARG A 168 -2.31 11.73 17.15
CA ARG A 168 -2.99 12.23 18.36
C ARG A 168 -4.39 11.65 18.54
N SER A 169 -5.08 11.25 17.47
CA SER A 169 -6.41 10.63 17.60
C SER A 169 -6.35 9.24 18.21
N GLY A 170 -5.20 8.56 18.11
CA GLY A 170 -5.02 7.18 18.58
C GLY A 170 -5.93 6.20 17.85
N PHE A 171 -6.22 6.45 16.56
CA PHE A 171 -6.95 5.50 15.75
C PHE A 171 -6.07 4.27 15.48
N ASP A 172 -6.64 3.11 15.75
CA ASP A 172 -6.13 1.83 15.29
C ASP A 172 -6.79 1.43 13.97
N PHE A 173 -6.03 0.70 13.16
CA PHE A 173 -6.45 0.24 11.84
C PHE A 173 -6.16 -1.25 11.72
N GLY A 174 -7.17 -2.04 11.31
CA GLY A 174 -6.98 -3.43 10.87
C GLY A 174 -6.56 -3.54 9.40
N LEU A 175 -6.77 -2.47 8.62
CA LEU A 175 -6.56 -2.45 7.18
C LEU A 175 -6.09 -1.07 6.71
N ILE A 176 -5.13 -1.07 5.78
CA ILE A 176 -4.74 0.13 5.02
C ILE A 176 -4.78 -0.12 3.51
N VAL A 177 -4.76 0.96 2.75
CA VAL A 177 -4.53 0.94 1.31
C VAL A 177 -3.37 1.86 0.95
N VAL A 178 -2.38 1.31 0.26
CA VAL A 178 -1.27 2.05 -0.34
C VAL A 178 -1.68 2.41 -1.76
N GLU A 179 -1.95 3.68 -2.04
CA GLU A 179 -2.27 4.18 -3.37
C GLU A 179 -1.00 4.77 -4.01
N ILE A 180 -0.69 4.30 -5.22
CA ILE A 180 0.38 4.85 -6.06
C ILE A 180 -0.28 5.68 -7.17
N ARG A 181 0.01 6.99 -7.19
CA ARG A 181 -0.52 7.98 -8.14
C ARG A 181 0.42 8.28 -9.30
N GLY A 182 1.67 7.84 -9.22
CA GLY A 182 2.64 7.91 -10.30
C GLY A 182 3.97 7.27 -9.94
N ASN A 183 4.85 7.16 -10.93
CA ASN A 183 6.24 6.72 -10.83
C ASN A 183 7.17 7.80 -11.40
N TRP A 184 8.43 7.45 -11.65
CA TRP A 184 9.47 8.34 -12.14
C TRP A 184 9.59 8.38 -13.67
N GLY A 185 8.53 7.98 -14.40
CA GLY A 185 8.43 8.11 -15.86
C GLY A 185 8.49 6.81 -16.65
N ALA A 186 8.52 5.65 -15.98
CA ALA A 186 8.35 4.35 -16.64
C ALA A 186 6.88 4.07 -16.99
N ILE A 187 6.66 3.13 -17.91
CA ILE A 187 5.31 2.66 -18.28
C ILE A 187 4.67 1.87 -17.14
N GLU A 188 5.47 1.01 -16.51
CA GLU A 188 5.07 0.15 -15.40
C GLU A 188 5.61 0.69 -14.07
N THR A 189 5.01 0.27 -12.96
CA THR A 189 5.51 0.55 -11.61
C THR A 189 5.94 -0.73 -10.92
N CYS A 190 7.04 -0.69 -10.19
CA CYS A 190 7.65 -1.80 -9.48
C CYS A 190 7.68 -1.48 -7.98
N LEU A 191 6.84 -2.13 -7.18
CA LEU A 191 6.80 -1.94 -5.73
C LEU A 191 7.54 -3.07 -5.03
N TYR A 192 8.73 -2.77 -4.51
CA TYR A 192 9.57 -3.77 -3.84
C TYR A 192 9.11 -4.08 -2.44
N ARG A 193 8.93 -3.06 -1.59
CA ARG A 193 8.48 -3.30 -0.22
C ARG A 193 7.78 -2.11 0.42
N VAL A 194 6.71 -2.42 1.15
CA VAL A 194 6.04 -1.51 2.07
C VAL A 194 6.15 -2.08 3.48
N ARG A 195 6.50 -1.23 4.43
CA ARG A 195 6.53 -1.57 5.86
C ARG A 195 5.58 -0.66 6.61
N VAL A 196 4.86 -1.20 7.59
CA VAL A 196 3.97 -0.42 8.45
C VAL A 196 4.45 -0.52 9.88
N HIS A 197 4.63 0.62 10.54
CA HIS A 197 5.19 0.69 11.87
C HIS A 197 4.23 1.37 12.82
N GLY A 198 4.17 0.90 14.06
CA GLY A 198 3.20 1.38 15.04
C GLY A 198 3.28 0.62 16.33
N LYS A 199 2.15 0.58 17.03
CA LYS A 199 1.95 -0.23 18.24
C LYS A 199 0.77 -1.17 18.05
N ASP A 200 0.87 -2.39 18.57
CA ASP A 200 -0.28 -3.28 18.72
C ASP A 200 -1.10 -2.79 19.91
N ILE A 201 -2.42 -2.69 19.75
CA ILE A 201 -3.32 -2.30 20.84
C ILE A 201 -3.30 -3.30 22.00
N ARG A 202 -2.94 -4.57 21.74
CA ARG A 202 -2.87 -5.63 22.74
C ARG A 202 -1.61 -5.59 23.60
N ASP A 203 -0.58 -4.87 23.18
CA ASP A 203 0.63 -4.68 23.98
C ASP A 203 0.44 -3.59 25.06
N GLU A 204 -0.71 -2.90 25.08
CA GLU A 204 -1.09 -1.91 26.09
C GLU A 204 -2.14 -2.44 27.11
N LEU A 205 -2.50 -3.74 27.02
CA LEU A 205 -3.41 -4.45 27.95
C LEU A 205 -2.65 -5.44 28.84
#